data_AF-A0A7K0RJ51-F1
#
_entry.id   AF-A0A7K0RJ51-F1
#
_cell.length_a   1.000
_cell.length_b   1.000
_cell.length_c   1.000
_cell.angle_alpha   90.00
_cell.angle_beta   90.00
_cell.angle_gamma   90.00
#
_symmetry.space_group_name_H-M   'P 1'
#
loop_
_entity.id
_entity.type
_entity.pdbx_description
1 polymer ?
#
loop_
_entity_poly.entity_id
_entity_poly.type
_entity_poly.pdbx_seq_one_letter_code
_entity_poly.pdbx_strand_id
1 'polypeptide(L)'
;MSASGRIVASGRIPDGLLRAATRGAITQRLLAQRLRTLGGDPLGDSLRRRGEGPIAVATDEANDQHYAVAPEFFELVLGPRLKYSSCLYGHGTETLA
;
A
#
# COMPACT_ATOMS: atom_id res chain seq x y z
N MET A 1 12.99 3.46 -14.81
CA MET A 1 11.61 2.91 -14.75
C MET A 1 11.54 1.55 -15.43
N SER A 2 11.09 0.50 -14.74
CA SER A 2 10.99 -0.88 -15.27
C SER A 2 10.02 -0.96 -16.47
N ALA A 3 10.21 -1.93 -17.36
CA ALA A 3 9.32 -2.19 -18.50
C ALA A 3 7.86 -2.41 -18.03
N SER A 4 7.66 -3.16 -16.95
CA SER A 4 6.34 -3.37 -16.35
C SER A 4 5.72 -2.06 -15.84
N GLY A 5 6.55 -1.15 -15.30
CA GLY A 5 6.10 0.15 -14.83
C GLY A 5 5.55 1.03 -15.95
N ARG A 6 6.19 1.01 -17.14
CA ARG A 6 5.69 1.72 -18.33
C ARG A 6 4.33 1.19 -18.80
N ILE A 7 4.13 -0.12 -18.75
CA ILE A 7 2.89 -0.75 -19.21
C ILE A 7 1.74 -0.37 -18.27
N VAL A 8 1.95 -0.42 -16.95
CA VAL A 8 0.93 0.00 -15.97
C VAL A 8 0.60 1.49 -16.12
N ALA A 9 1.61 2.35 -16.23
CA ALA A 9 1.42 3.79 -16.39
C ALA A 9 0.71 4.19 -17.69
N SER A 10 0.70 3.30 -18.69
CA SER A 10 0.01 3.57 -19.97
C SER A 10 -1.52 3.55 -19.89
N GLY A 11 -2.10 3.04 -18.78
CA GLY A 11 -3.56 2.92 -18.62
C GLY A 11 -4.23 1.90 -19.53
N ARG A 12 -3.45 1.05 -20.22
CA ARG A 12 -3.97 0.09 -21.23
C ARG A 12 -4.31 -1.29 -20.67
N ILE A 13 -4.05 -1.54 -19.38
CA ILE A 13 -4.30 -2.83 -18.75
C ILE A 13 -5.77 -2.89 -18.29
N PRO A 14 -6.56 -3.88 -18.69
CA PRO A 14 -7.91 -4.06 -18.17
C PRO A 14 -7.92 -4.30 -16.65
N ASP A 15 -8.90 -3.73 -15.95
CA ASP A 15 -9.06 -3.82 -14.51
C ASP A 15 -9.03 -5.25 -13.95
N GLY A 16 -9.67 -6.19 -14.65
CA GLY A 16 -9.69 -7.60 -14.25
C GLY A 16 -8.29 -8.23 -14.22
N LEU A 17 -7.45 -7.87 -15.20
CA LEU A 17 -6.07 -8.34 -15.30
C LEU A 17 -5.19 -7.68 -14.25
N LEU A 18 -5.34 -6.37 -14.03
CA LEU A 18 -4.63 -5.65 -12.97
C LEU A 18 -4.93 -6.26 -11.59
N ARG A 19 -6.21 -6.52 -11.29
CA ARG A 19 -6.63 -7.16 -10.05
C ARG A 19 -6.08 -8.57 -9.90
N ALA A 20 -6.05 -9.37 -10.98
CA ALA A 20 -5.49 -10.73 -10.96
C ALA A 20 -3.98 -10.71 -10.68
N ALA A 21 -3.23 -9.83 -11.34
CA ALA A 21 -1.79 -9.67 -11.13
C ALA A 21 -1.47 -9.24 -9.69
N THR A 22 -2.20 -8.26 -9.15
CA THR A 22 -2.04 -7.81 -7.75
C THR A 22 -2.31 -8.94 -6.76
N ARG A 23 -3.41 -9.71 -6.95
CA ARG A 23 -3.70 -10.88 -6.10
C ARG A 23 -2.58 -11.92 -6.18
N GLY A 24 -2.08 -12.22 -7.37
CA GLY A 24 -0.96 -13.15 -7.56
C GLY A 24 0.30 -12.72 -6.80
N ALA A 25 0.69 -11.45 -6.90
CA ALA A 25 1.84 -10.89 -6.19
C ALA A 25 1.67 -10.96 -4.65
N ILE A 26 0.46 -10.66 -4.15
CA ILE A 26 0.13 -10.80 -2.73
C ILE A 26 0.24 -12.26 -2.29
N THR A 27 -0.34 -13.20 -3.04
CA THR A 27 -0.27 -14.64 -2.72
C THR A 27 1.18 -15.14 -2.69
N GLN A 28 1.99 -14.78 -3.68
CA GLN A 28 3.42 -15.14 -3.71
C GLN A 28 4.16 -14.60 -2.49
N ARG A 29 3.90 -13.34 -2.10
CA ARG A 29 4.51 -12.74 -0.91
C ARG A 29 4.07 -13.43 0.38
N LEU A 30 2.80 -13.78 0.51
CA LEU A 30 2.28 -14.53 1.66
C LEU A 30 2.90 -15.93 1.75
N LEU A 31 3.06 -16.64 0.63
CA LEU A 31 3.73 -17.94 0.60
C LEU A 31 5.21 -17.81 1.00
N ALA A 32 5.92 -16.83 0.47
CA ALA A 32 7.30 -16.57 0.83
C ALA A 32 7.46 -16.17 2.32
N GLN A 33 6.47 -15.48 2.91
CA GLN A 33 6.47 -15.18 4.34
C GLN A 33 6.22 -16.45 5.18
N ARG A 34 5.25 -17.28 4.79
CA ARG A 34 4.98 -18.57 5.46
C ARG A 34 6.20 -19.49 5.44
N LEU A 35 6.92 -19.56 4.34
CA LEU A 35 8.15 -20.37 4.26
C LEU A 35 9.24 -19.87 5.22
N ARG A 36 9.39 -18.54 5.38
CA ARG A 36 10.35 -17.96 6.34
C ARG A 36 9.98 -18.26 7.80
N THR A 37 8.70 -18.34 8.12
CA THR A 37 8.23 -18.66 9.48
C THR A 37 8.46 -20.12 9.87
N LEU A 38 8.69 -21.02 8.92
CA LEU A 38 8.94 -22.45 9.22
C LEU A 38 10.35 -22.72 9.80
N GLY A 39 11.26 -21.75 9.71
CA GLY A 39 12.68 -21.94 10.06
C GLY A 39 13.21 -21.07 11.22
N GLY A 40 12.36 -20.34 11.94
CA GLY A 40 12.81 -19.47 13.05
C GLY A 40 11.74 -18.47 13.53
N ASP A 41 12.19 -17.43 14.23
CA ASP A 41 11.35 -16.31 14.71
C ASP A 41 11.57 -15.03 13.88
N PRO A 42 10.98 -14.94 12.68
CA PRO A 42 11.16 -13.78 11.81
C PRO A 42 10.55 -12.50 12.40
N LEU A 43 9.61 -12.62 13.34
CA LEU A 43 9.04 -11.47 14.02
C LEU A 43 10.04 -10.88 15.01
N GLY A 44 10.60 -11.70 15.90
CA GLY A 44 11.64 -11.28 16.84
C GLY A 44 12.86 -10.68 16.12
N ASP A 45 13.33 -11.32 15.05
CA ASP A 45 14.41 -10.79 14.22
C ASP A 45 14.07 -9.43 13.59
N SER A 46 12.84 -9.26 13.10
CA SER A 46 12.42 -7.98 12.54
C SER A 46 12.28 -6.90 13.62
N LEU A 47 11.81 -7.25 14.82
CA LEU A 47 11.67 -6.31 15.94
C LEU A 47 13.04 -5.83 16.42
N ARG A 48 14.00 -6.76 16.60
CA ARG A 48 15.38 -6.42 16.98
C ARG A 48 16.02 -5.46 15.98
N ARG A 49 15.95 -5.79 14.68
CA ARG A 49 16.49 -4.92 13.61
C ARG A 49 15.86 -3.54 13.58
N ARG A 50 14.55 -3.43 13.85
CA ARG A 50 13.84 -2.14 13.86
C ARG A 50 14.11 -1.34 15.13
N GLY A 51 14.31 -2.02 16.26
CA GLY A 51 14.64 -1.38 17.54
C GLY A 51 16.05 -0.78 17.58
N GLU A 52 16.97 -1.29 16.76
CA GLU A 52 18.34 -0.76 16.61
C GLU A 52 18.44 0.39 15.59
N GLY A 53 17.36 0.66 14.83
CA GLY A 53 17.33 1.66 13.76
C GLY A 53 16.82 3.03 14.19
N PRO A 54 16.95 4.05 13.31
CA PRO A 54 16.33 5.36 13.55
C PRO A 54 14.80 5.26 13.55
N ILE A 55 14.15 6.17 14.28
CA ILE A 55 12.68 6.25 14.37
C ILE A 55 12.03 6.40 12.99
N ALA A 56 12.64 7.18 12.09
CA ALA A 56 12.22 7.34 10.71
C ALA A 56 13.43 7.49 9.79
N VAL A 57 13.30 7.01 8.55
CA VAL A 57 14.31 7.10 7.50
C VAL A 57 13.68 7.84 6.33
N ALA A 58 14.42 8.77 5.69
CA ALA A 58 14.01 9.49 4.48
C ALA A 58 12.65 10.23 4.62
N THR A 59 12.48 10.98 5.70
CA THR A 59 11.23 11.70 6.01
C THR A 59 10.83 12.71 4.93
N ASP A 60 11.82 13.42 4.36
CA ASP A 60 11.56 14.46 3.36
C ASP A 60 11.09 13.84 2.04
N GLU A 61 11.78 12.79 1.57
CA GLU A 61 11.40 12.06 0.36
C GLU A 61 10.02 11.39 0.50
N ALA A 62 9.69 10.88 1.69
CA ALA A 62 8.36 10.34 1.97
C ALA A 62 7.26 11.40 1.85
N ASN A 63 7.52 12.64 2.29
CA ASN A 63 6.57 13.74 2.16
C ASN A 63 6.37 14.15 0.70
N ASP A 64 7.46 14.28 -0.05
CA ASP A 64 7.43 14.67 -1.47
C ASP A 64 6.69 13.66 -2.34
N GLN A 65 6.83 12.36 -2.05
CA GLN A 65 6.20 11.28 -2.83
C GLN A 65 4.73 11.01 -2.45
N HIS A 66 4.27 11.40 -1.25
CA HIS A 66 2.97 10.94 -0.72
C HIS A 66 1.98 12.06 -0.35
N TYR A 67 2.44 13.22 0.10
CA TYR A 67 1.55 14.27 0.65
C TYR A 67 1.50 15.56 -0.18
N ALA A 68 2.41 15.72 -1.16
CA ALA A 68 2.52 16.94 -1.95
C ALA A 68 1.64 16.93 -3.21
N VAL A 69 0.33 16.74 -3.04
CA VAL A 69 -0.66 17.00 -4.12
C VAL A 69 -1.56 18.16 -3.72
N ALA A 70 -2.13 18.84 -4.72
CA ALA A 70 -3.00 19.99 -4.50
C ALA A 70 -4.22 19.59 -3.64
N PRO A 71 -4.59 20.35 -2.60
CA PRO A 71 -5.68 20.00 -1.69
C PRO A 71 -7.01 19.67 -2.38
N GLU A 72 -7.31 20.34 -3.50
CA GLU A 72 -8.51 20.17 -4.31
C GLU A 72 -8.65 18.73 -4.85
N PHE A 73 -7.53 18.03 -5.05
CA PHE A 73 -7.56 16.62 -5.43
C PHE A 73 -8.24 15.75 -4.36
N PHE A 74 -8.00 16.03 -3.09
CA PHE A 74 -8.58 15.26 -1.99
C PHE A 74 -10.08 15.50 -1.86
N GLU A 75 -10.56 16.70 -2.19
CA GLU A 75 -11.99 17.01 -2.22
C GLU A 75 -12.74 16.20 -3.30
N LEU A 76 -12.04 15.81 -4.38
CA LEU A 76 -12.62 15.01 -5.46
C LEU A 76 -12.67 13.51 -5.17
N VAL A 77 -11.73 12.98 -4.37
CA VAL A 77 -11.53 11.53 -4.21
C VAL A 77 -11.85 11.00 -2.81
N LEU A 78 -11.99 11.87 -1.80
CA LEU A 78 -12.31 11.49 -0.42
C LEU A 78 -13.75 11.91 -0.05
N GLY A 79 -14.23 11.37 1.07
CA GLY A 79 -15.51 11.77 1.65
C GLY A 79 -15.46 13.17 2.30
N PRO A 80 -16.59 13.69 2.82
CA PRO A 80 -16.73 15.07 3.31
C PRO A 80 -15.78 15.46 4.44
N ARG A 81 -15.24 14.48 5.18
CA ARG A 81 -14.28 14.67 6.27
C ARG A 81 -12.81 14.56 5.83
N LEU A 82 -12.55 14.42 4.53
CA LEU A 82 -11.22 14.25 3.93
C LEU A 82 -10.38 13.15 4.62
N LYS A 83 -11.05 12.08 5.07
CA LYS A 83 -10.39 11.01 5.82
C LYS A 83 -9.54 10.15 4.88
N TYR A 84 -8.22 10.32 4.96
CA TYR A 84 -7.26 9.58 4.15
C TYR A 84 -6.68 8.36 4.90
N SER A 85 -7.57 7.49 5.37
CA SER A 85 -7.26 6.19 5.98
C SER A 85 -8.52 5.30 5.97
N SER A 86 -8.38 4.00 6.27
CA SER A 86 -9.49 3.03 6.19
C SER A 86 -10.76 3.47 6.93
N CYS A 87 -11.91 3.40 6.27
CA CYS A 87 -13.22 3.53 6.90
C CYS A 87 -13.71 2.18 7.44
N LEU A 88 -14.67 2.23 8.35
CA LEU A 88 -15.44 1.06 8.78
C LEU A 88 -16.81 1.13 8.11
N TYR A 89 -17.14 0.12 7.32
CA TYR A 89 -18.41 0.04 6.59
C TYR A 89 -19.30 -1.02 7.21
N GLY A 90 -20.40 -0.59 7.84
CA GLY A 90 -21.48 -1.47 8.25
C GLY A 90 -22.49 -1.67 7.13
N HIS A 91 -23.43 -2.60 7.32
CA HIS A 91 -24.47 -2.86 6.34
C HIS A 91 -25.34 -1.62 6.12
N GLY A 92 -25.49 -1.19 4.87
CA GLY A 92 -26.27 -0.01 4.48
C GLY A 92 -25.55 1.32 4.67
N THR A 93 -24.26 1.31 5.02
CA THR A 93 -23.41 2.52 5.17
C THR A 93 -22.24 2.51 4.20
N GLU A 94 -22.34 1.79 3.09
CA GLU A 94 -21.25 1.58 2.11
C GLU A 94 -20.98 2.81 1.22
N THR A 95 -21.02 4.01 1.79
CA THR A 95 -20.79 5.30 1.14
C THR A 95 -19.65 6.06 1.83
N LEU A 96 -18.98 6.94 1.10
CA LEU A 96 -17.98 7.85 1.67
C LEU A 96 -18.61 9.06 2.40
N ALA A 97 -19.94 9.23 2.27
CA ALA A 97 -20.76 10.28 2.86
C ALA A 97 -21.83 9.66 3.76
#